data_AF-A0A949YL17-F1
#
_entry.id   AF-A0A949YL17-F1
#
_cell.length_a   1.000
_cell.length_b   1.000
_cell.length_c   1.000
_cell.angle_alpha   90.00
_cell.angle_beta   90.00
_cell.angle_gamma   90.00
#
_symmetry.space_group_name_H-M   'P 1'
#
loop_
_entity.id
_entity.type
_entity.pdbx_description
1 polymer ?
#
loop_
_entity_poly.entity_id
_entity_poly.type
_entity_poly.pdbx_seq_one_letter_code
_entity_poly.pdbx_strand_id
1 'polypeptide(L)'
;MQWSDLQFHPPSKTLRQFACLWLACFGGLAVWEGIVREHTNLAATVTVLALVVGPMGIIWPQAMRPIYVAWMVLAFPIGWTISQIILALMFYGLFTPIGLIFRIIGRDPLHRARQPGLESYWSPKTIPADPRRYFRQF
;
A
#
# COMPACT_ATOMS: atom_id res chain seq x y z
N MET A 1 3.17 7.49 1.50
CA MET A 1 3.63 7.42 0.10
C MET A 1 4.08 8.81 -0.31
N GLN A 2 5.37 8.99 -0.54
CA GLN A 2 5.95 10.22 -1.07
C GLN A 2 6.30 10.00 -2.55
N TRP A 3 6.26 11.05 -3.36
CA TRP A 3 6.63 10.98 -4.79
C TRP A 3 8.08 10.53 -5.01
N SER A 4 8.93 10.64 -3.98
CA SER A 4 10.29 10.12 -3.95
C SER A 4 10.39 8.58 -3.94
N ASP A 5 9.28 7.88 -3.66
CA ASP A 5 9.24 6.41 -3.66
C ASP A 5 9.17 5.84 -5.10
N LEU A 6 8.86 6.68 -6.10
CA LEU A 6 8.83 6.29 -7.50
C LEU A 6 10.26 6.17 -8.04
N GLN A 7 10.74 4.92 -8.16
CA GLN A 7 12.05 4.63 -8.74
C GLN A 7 12.04 4.85 -10.26
N PHE A 8 12.37 6.08 -10.68
CA PHE A 8 12.52 6.44 -12.11
C PHE A 8 13.67 5.70 -12.81
N HIS A 9 14.59 5.10 -12.04
CA HIS A 9 15.70 4.28 -12.50
C HIS A 9 15.62 2.88 -11.88
N PRO A 10 14.69 2.02 -12.34
CA PRO A 10 14.52 0.72 -11.73
C PRO A 10 15.67 -0.22 -12.13
N PRO A 11 16.11 -1.12 -11.23
CA PRO A 11 17.15 -2.09 -11.55
C PRO A 11 16.68 -3.06 -12.64
N SER A 12 17.60 -3.51 -13.48
CA SER A 12 17.28 -4.37 -14.65
C SER A 12 16.53 -5.65 -14.30
N LYS A 13 16.69 -6.17 -13.08
CA LYS A 13 15.92 -7.32 -12.55
C LYS A 13 14.41 -7.02 -12.45
N THR A 14 14.04 -5.83 -11.99
CA THR A 14 12.63 -5.42 -11.85
C THR A 14 11.96 -5.25 -13.20
N LEU A 15 12.67 -4.70 -14.19
CA LEU A 15 12.14 -4.58 -15.56
C LEU A 15 11.91 -5.96 -16.20
N ARG A 16 12.81 -6.92 -15.96
CA ARG A 16 12.62 -8.31 -16.44
C ARG A 16 11.43 -8.99 -15.77
N GLN A 17 11.25 -8.81 -14.46
CA GLN A 17 10.08 -9.33 -13.75
C GLN A 17 8.78 -8.73 -14.28
N PHE A 18 8.77 -7.42 -14.55
CA PHE A 18 7.62 -6.75 -15.15
C PHE A 18 7.33 -7.29 -16.56
N ALA A 19 8.36 -7.47 -17.39
CA ALA A 19 8.24 -8.06 -18.72
C ALA A 19 7.72 -9.52 -18.67
N CYS A 20 8.21 -10.34 -17.74
CA CYS A 20 7.71 -11.71 -17.53
C CYS A 20 6.24 -11.71 -17.08
N LEU A 21 5.85 -10.79 -16.20
CA LEU A 21 4.47 -10.68 -15.72
C LEU A 21 3.53 -10.23 -16.84
N TRP A 22 3.97 -9.29 -17.68
CA TRP A 22 3.26 -8.91 -18.89
C TRP A 22 3.12 -10.09 -19.86
N LEU A 23 4.20 -10.82 -20.13
CA LEU A 23 4.17 -12.03 -20.96
C LEU A 23 3.19 -13.08 -20.44
N ALA A 24 3.18 -13.34 -19.13
CA ALA A 24 2.25 -14.28 -18.53
C ALA A 24 0.80 -13.80 -18.65
N CYS A 25 0.55 -12.50 -18.42
CA CYS A 25 -0.79 -11.94 -18.45
C CYS A 25 -1.36 -11.89 -19.88
N PHE A 26 -0.60 -11.34 -20.83
CA PHE A 26 -0.98 -11.27 -22.25
C PHE A 26 -0.98 -12.65 -22.92
N GLY A 27 -0.03 -13.53 -22.57
CA GLY A 27 0.01 -14.91 -23.05
C GLY A 27 -1.19 -15.72 -22.55
N GLY A 28 -1.55 -15.58 -21.27
CA GLY A 28 -2.75 -16.21 -20.70
C GLY A 28 -4.04 -15.71 -21.35
N LEU A 29 -4.17 -14.40 -21.58
CA LEU A 29 -5.31 -13.82 -22.29
C LEU A 29 -5.39 -14.28 -23.76
N ALA A 30 -4.26 -14.41 -24.45
CA ALA A 30 -4.22 -14.92 -25.82
C ALA A 30 -4.68 -16.39 -25.91
N VAL A 31 -4.24 -17.23 -24.96
CA VAL A 31 -4.69 -18.62 -24.85
C VAL A 31 -6.18 -18.69 -24.50
N TRP A 32 -6.65 -17.83 -23.59
CA TRP A 32 -8.05 -17.79 -23.19
C TRP A 32 -8.97 -17.35 -24.33
N GLU A 33 -8.64 -16.27 -25.05
CA GLU A 33 -9.38 -15.83 -26.23
C GLU A 33 -9.35 -16.89 -27.34
N GLY A 34 -8.20 -17.55 -27.56
CA GLY A 34 -8.06 -18.62 -28.55
C GLY A 34 -8.85 -19.89 -28.25
N ILE A 35 -9.14 -20.18 -26.97
CA ILE A 35 -9.90 -21.38 -26.56
C ILE A 35 -11.40 -21.08 -26.39
N VAL A 36 -11.78 -19.86 -26.01
CA VAL A 36 -13.17 -19.53 -25.60
C VAL A 36 -13.94 -18.76 -26.68
N ARG A 37 -13.27 -18.04 -27.60
CA ARG A 37 -13.91 -17.21 -28.63
C ARG A 37 -13.33 -17.51 -30.01
N GLU A 38 -14.06 -18.24 -30.84
CA GLU A 38 -13.72 -18.51 -32.26
C GLU A 38 -13.68 -17.27 -33.18
N HIS A 39 -13.43 -16.07 -32.65
CA HIS A 39 -13.19 -14.86 -33.42
C HIS A 39 -11.72 -14.76 -33.81
N THR A 40 -11.37 -15.41 -34.93
CA THR A 40 -10.00 -15.55 -35.46
C THR A 40 -9.22 -14.23 -35.55
N ASN A 41 -9.89 -13.11 -35.84
CA ASN A 41 -9.22 -11.83 -36.05
C ASN A 41 -8.76 -11.13 -34.76
N LEU A 42 -9.56 -11.19 -33.68
CA LEU A 42 -9.21 -10.56 -32.40
C LEU A 42 -8.17 -11.40 -31.65
N ALA A 43 -8.32 -12.72 -31.67
CA ALA A 43 -7.35 -13.64 -31.10
C ALA A 43 -5.98 -13.53 -31.79
N ALA A 44 -5.94 -13.44 -33.13
CA ALA A 44 -4.69 -13.25 -33.87
C ALA A 44 -3.99 -11.92 -33.55
N THR A 45 -4.75 -10.82 -33.47
CA THR A 45 -4.16 -9.50 -33.16
C THR A 45 -3.56 -9.46 -31.77
N VAL A 46 -4.24 -10.02 -30.76
CA VAL A 46 -3.74 -10.10 -29.37
C VAL A 46 -2.54 -11.04 -29.26
N THR A 47 -2.51 -12.13 -30.04
CA THR A 47 -1.41 -13.09 -30.06
C THR A 47 -0.15 -12.51 -30.71
N VAL A 48 -0.29 -11.81 -31.83
CA VAL A 48 0.82 -11.08 -32.48
C VAL A 48 1.34 -9.98 -31.56
N LEU A 49 0.46 -9.25 -30.87
CA LEU A 49 0.88 -8.23 -29.90
C LEU A 49 1.65 -8.87 -28.73
N ALA A 50 1.20 -10.01 -28.21
CA ALA A 50 1.89 -10.73 -27.14
C ALA A 50 3.26 -11.29 -27.58
N LEU A 51 3.34 -11.85 -28.80
CA LEU A 51 4.57 -12.39 -29.39
C LEU A 51 5.56 -11.33 -29.86
N VAL A 52 5.11 -10.11 -30.15
CA VAL A 52 6.02 -9.01 -30.52
C VAL A 52 6.44 -8.22 -29.28
N VAL A 53 5.51 -7.81 -28.44
CA VAL A 53 5.80 -6.96 -27.27
C VAL A 53 6.54 -7.73 -26.19
N GLY A 54 6.20 -9.00 -25.99
CA GLY A 54 6.77 -9.82 -24.92
C GLY A 54 8.27 -10.13 -25.09
N PRO A 55 8.70 -10.75 -26.20
CA PRO A 55 10.12 -11.00 -26.47
C PRO A 55 10.92 -9.71 -26.63
N MET A 56 10.32 -8.65 -27.19
CA MET A 56 10.98 -7.35 -27.32
C MET A 56 11.25 -6.70 -25.96
N GLY A 57 10.38 -6.95 -24.97
CA GLY A 57 10.62 -6.57 -23.56
C GLY A 57 11.69 -7.40 -22.85
N ILE A 58 11.88 -8.66 -23.23
CA ILE A 58 12.96 -9.53 -22.70
C ILE A 58 14.32 -9.15 -23.32
N ILE A 59 14.36 -8.95 -24.64
CA ILE A 59 15.59 -8.68 -25.39
C ILE A 59 16.06 -7.24 -25.17
N TRP A 60 15.13 -6.28 -25.03
CA TRP A 60 15.46 -4.87 -24.85
C TRP A 60 14.78 -4.24 -23.62
N PRO A 61 15.24 -4.57 -22.39
CA PRO A 61 14.63 -4.06 -21.16
C PRO A 61 14.69 -2.53 -21.07
N GLN A 62 15.66 -1.88 -21.71
CA GLN A 62 15.75 -0.41 -21.70
C GLN A 62 14.61 0.29 -22.44
N ALA A 63 14.03 -0.34 -23.49
CA ALA A 63 12.87 0.21 -24.19
C ALA A 63 11.58 0.12 -23.36
N MET A 64 11.50 -0.83 -22.41
CA MET A 64 10.37 -1.00 -21.50
C MET A 64 10.40 -0.05 -20.29
N ARG A 65 11.51 0.65 -20.07
CA ARG A 65 11.67 1.60 -18.97
C ARG A 65 10.63 2.74 -18.98
N PRO A 66 10.42 3.50 -20.08
CA PRO A 66 9.42 4.57 -20.09
C PRO A 66 8.00 4.07 -19.84
N ILE A 67 7.66 2.88 -20.35
CA ILE A 67 6.36 2.23 -20.14
C ILE A 67 6.17 1.87 -18.67
N TYR A 68 7.17 1.24 -18.05
CA TYR A 68 7.15 0.91 -16.63
C TYR A 68 6.99 2.16 -15.76
N VAL A 69 7.75 3.22 -16.05
CA VAL A 69 7.67 4.47 -15.30
C VAL A 69 6.30 5.13 -15.46
N ALA A 70 5.77 5.22 -16.69
CA ALA A 70 4.42 5.75 -16.93
C ALA A 70 3.35 4.95 -16.18
N TRP A 71 3.45 3.62 -16.21
CA TRP A 71 2.54 2.74 -15.49
C TRP A 71 2.61 2.95 -13.97
N MET A 72 3.81 3.07 -13.42
CA MET A 72 4.03 3.33 -11.99
C MET A 72 3.49 4.70 -11.57
N VAL A 73 3.63 5.73 -12.40
CA VAL A 73 3.06 7.06 -12.15
C VAL A 73 1.53 7.00 -12.12
N LEU A 74 0.90 6.21 -13.00
CA LEU A 74 -0.54 6.01 -12.98
C LEU A 74 -1.02 5.18 -11.77
N ALA A 75 -0.24 4.18 -11.35
CA ALA A 75 -0.55 3.35 -10.20
C ALA A 75 -0.36 4.08 -8.85
N PHE A 76 0.53 5.06 -8.78
CA PHE A 76 0.83 5.82 -7.56
C PHE A 76 -0.39 6.48 -6.88
N PRO A 77 -1.24 7.27 -7.56
CA PRO A 77 -2.40 7.90 -6.93
C PRO A 77 -3.41 6.86 -6.42
N ILE A 78 -3.50 5.69 -7.07
CA ILE A 78 -4.35 4.58 -6.62
C ILE A 78 -3.82 4.05 -5.28
N GLY A 79 -2.52 3.77 -5.19
CA GLY A 79 -1.88 3.31 -3.95
C GLY A 79 -2.02 4.31 -2.81
N TRP A 80 -1.83 5.61 -3.10
CA TRP A 80 -2.01 6.67 -2.12
C TRP A 80 -3.46 6.73 -1.62
N THR A 81 -4.44 6.65 -2.51
CA THR A 81 -5.87 6.66 -2.17
C THR A 81 -6.24 5.46 -1.31
N ILE A 82 -5.79 4.26 -1.68
CA ILE A 82 -6.01 3.04 -0.89
C ILE A 82 -5.42 3.19 0.52
N SER A 83 -4.21 3.73 0.64
CA SER A 83 -3.59 3.96 1.96
C SER A 83 -4.42 4.90 2.82
N GLN A 84 -4.96 5.98 2.26
CA GLN A 84 -5.86 6.89 2.97
C GLN A 84 -7.18 6.22 3.35
N ILE A 85 -7.77 5.43 2.45
CA ILE A 85 -9.01 4.70 2.70
C ILE A 85 -8.82 3.68 3.83
N ILE A 86 -7.74 2.90 3.82
CA ILE A 86 -7.47 1.93 4.88
C ILE A 86 -7.29 2.64 6.22
N LEU A 87 -6.54 3.75 6.26
CA LEU A 87 -6.37 4.54 7.46
C LEU A 87 -7.71 5.08 7.99
N ALA A 88 -8.53 5.66 7.11
CA ALA A 88 -9.86 6.14 7.45
C ALA A 88 -10.76 5.01 7.96
N LEU A 89 -10.75 3.85 7.30
CA LEU A 89 -11.51 2.68 7.69
C LEU A 89 -11.08 2.16 9.07
N MET A 90 -9.78 2.07 9.34
CA MET A 90 -9.30 1.68 10.67
C MET A 90 -9.71 2.71 11.73
N PHE A 91 -9.58 4.00 11.43
CA PHE A 91 -9.90 5.05 12.38
C PHE A 91 -11.39 5.11 12.70
N TYR A 92 -12.25 5.16 11.68
CA TYR A 92 -13.69 5.30 11.87
C TYR A 92 -14.40 3.97 12.10
N GLY A 93 -13.87 2.87 11.57
CA GLY A 93 -14.45 1.54 11.71
C GLY A 93 -13.99 0.77 12.94
N LEU A 94 -12.79 1.05 13.47
CA LEU A 94 -12.27 0.34 14.65
C LEU A 94 -12.03 1.27 15.84
N PHE A 95 -11.18 2.30 15.70
CA PHE A 95 -10.80 3.13 16.84
C PHE A 95 -11.95 3.98 17.38
N THR A 96 -12.73 4.58 16.48
CA THR A 96 -13.88 5.42 16.84
C THR A 96 -14.96 4.65 17.61
N PRO A 97 -15.46 3.48 17.15
CA PRO A 97 -16.46 2.74 17.91
C PRO A 97 -15.90 2.21 19.23
N ILE A 98 -14.64 1.78 19.31
CA ILE A 98 -14.02 1.40 20.59
C ILE A 98 -14.03 2.57 21.57
N GLY A 99 -13.62 3.76 21.11
CA GLY A 99 -13.67 4.98 21.93
C GLY A 99 -15.08 5.36 22.35
N LEU A 100 -16.06 5.20 21.45
CA LEU A 100 -17.48 5.44 21.75
C LEU A 100 -18.00 4.46 22.80
N ILE A 101 -17.66 3.17 22.69
CA ILE A 101 -18.01 2.14 23.68
C ILE A 101 -17.42 2.48 25.04
N PHE A 102 -16.14 2.88 25.12
CA PHE A 102 -15.53 3.31 26.38
C PHE A 102 -16.24 4.53 26.98
N ARG A 103 -16.66 5.48 26.13
CA ARG A 103 -17.44 6.64 26.55
C ARG A 103 -18.82 6.25 27.10
N ILE A 104 -19.51 5.30 26.47
CA ILE A 104 -20.82 4.81 26.93
C ILE A 104 -20.69 4.03 28.25
N ILE A 105 -19.64 3.22 28.40
CA ILE A 105 -19.35 2.47 29.64
C ILE A 105 -18.91 3.41 30.78
N GLY A 106 -18.61 4.68 30.49
CA GLY A 106 -18.10 5.64 31.47
C GLY A 106 -16.65 5.36 31.90
N ARG A 107 -15.93 4.53 31.13
CA ARG A 107 -14.53 4.22 31.39
C ARG A 107 -13.67 5.35 30.85
N ASP A 108 -13.17 6.19 31.74
CA ASP A 108 -12.21 7.25 31.42
C ASP A 108 -10.80 6.87 31.90
N PRO A 109 -10.05 6.08 31.10
CA PRO A 109 -8.72 5.63 31.49
C PRO A 109 -7.70 6.79 31.58
N LEU A 110 -8.04 7.97 31.04
CA LEU A 110 -7.16 9.14 31.04
C LEU A 110 -7.56 10.17 32.10
N HIS A 111 -8.58 9.89 32.93
CA HIS A 111 -9.14 10.81 33.94
C HIS A 111 -9.31 12.25 33.40
N ARG A 112 -9.78 12.38 32.15
CA ARG A 112 -10.01 13.67 31.50
C ARG A 112 -11.33 14.31 31.89
N ALA A 113 -12.25 13.55 32.50
CA ALA A 113 -13.51 14.06 33.01
C ALA A 113 -13.24 15.16 34.05
N ARG A 114 -13.85 16.32 33.83
CA ARG A 114 -13.68 17.50 34.69
C ARG A 114 -14.43 17.25 35.99
N GLN A 115 -13.68 16.91 37.04
CA GLN A 115 -14.22 16.73 38.38
C GLN A 115 -14.35 18.12 39.05
N PRO A 116 -15.57 18.61 39.35
CA PRO A 116 -15.76 19.87 40.07
C PRO A 116 -15.35 19.69 41.53
N GLY A 117 -14.52 20.59 42.06
CA GLY A 117 -14.09 20.58 43.47
C GLY A 117 -12.66 20.07 43.72
N LEU A 118 -11.89 19.71 42.69
CA LEU A 118 -10.45 19.50 42.86
C LEU A 118 -9.67 20.81 42.77
N GLU A 119 -8.78 21.05 43.73
CA GLU A 119 -7.83 22.16 43.72
C GLU A 119 -6.77 22.01 42.61
N SER A 120 -6.50 20.77 42.17
CA SER A 120 -5.44 20.45 41.21
C SER A 120 -5.68 19.10 40.50
N TYR A 121 -5.42 19.04 39.20
CA TYR A 121 -5.44 17.80 38.40
C TYR A 121 -4.08 17.09 38.34
N TRP A 122 -3.06 17.58 39.07
CA TRP A 122 -1.74 16.97 39.08
C TRP A 122 -1.79 15.59 39.75
N SER A 123 -1.44 14.55 39.00
CA SER A 123 -1.24 13.21 39.55
C SER A 123 0.16 13.12 40.19
N PRO A 124 0.29 12.58 41.41
CA PRO A 124 1.60 12.38 42.02
C PRO A 124 2.45 11.44 41.15
N LYS A 125 3.63 11.91 40.77
CA LYS A 125 4.60 11.10 40.04
C LYS A 125 5.31 10.21 41.05
N THR A 126 5.25 8.89 40.87
CA THR A 126 6.08 7.96 41.64
C THR A 126 7.55 8.18 41.27
N ILE A 127 8.31 8.74 42.20
CA ILE A 127 9.75 8.91 42.07
C ILE A 127 10.39 7.54 42.38
N PRO A 128 11.14 6.93 41.45
CA PRO A 128 11.89 5.72 41.74
C PRO A 128 12.85 5.97 42.90
N ALA A 129 12.91 5.06 43.87
CA ALA A 129 13.79 5.18 45.02
C ALA A 129 15.30 5.26 44.66
N ASP A 130 15.68 4.79 43.47
CA ASP A 130 17.04 4.83 42.97
C ASP A 130 17.15 5.70 41.69
N PRO A 131 17.89 6.83 41.75
CA PRO A 131 18.17 7.68 40.59
C PRO A 131 18.88 6.95 39.45
N ARG A 132 19.63 5.87 39.74
CA ARG A 132 20.37 5.10 38.72
C ARG A 132 19.43 4.38 37.74
N ARG A 133 18.18 4.15 38.14
CA ARG A 133 17.15 3.53 37.30
C ARG A 133 16.77 4.39 36.09
N TYR A 134 16.97 5.71 36.14
CA TYR A 134 16.75 6.59 34.99
C TYR A 134 17.74 6.35 33.85
N PHE A 135 18.92 5.81 34.14
CA PHE A 135 19.96 5.50 33.15
C PHE A 135 19.80 4.12 32.50
N ARG A 136 18.83 3.30 32.93
CA ARG A 136 18.52 1.99 32.35
C ARG A 136 17.12 2.02 31.75
N GLN A 137 17.04 2.50 30.50
CA GLN A 137 15.77 2.69 29.78
C GLN A 137 15.33 1.47 28.97
N PHE A 138 16.16 0.42 28.90
CA PHE A 138 15.91 -0.83 28.20
C PHE A 138 16.28 -2.01 29.08
#